data_AF-A0A925YMM9-F1
#
_entry.id   AF-A0A925YMM9-F1
#
_cell.length_a   1.000
_cell.length_b   1.000
_cell.length_c   1.000
_cell.angle_alpha   90.00
_cell.angle_beta   90.00
_cell.angle_gamma   90.00
#
_symmetry.space_group_name_H-M   'P 1'
#
loop_
_entity.id
_entity.type
_entity.pdbx_description
1 polymer ?
#
loop_
_entity_poly.entity_id
_entity_poly.type
_entity_poly.pdbx_seq_one_letter_code
_entity_poly.pdbx_strand_id
1 'polypeptide(L)'
;IAGIYKDKLTNPQKAIAAHLEALDLKPTDRQLLHNLLDLFSETKQWKKAIEILVKLSDLEQGKLKARFLVAAGNIANYELHSTDDAVEFYNQALDADPDDLKAFERIDKIMTAKKDWRNQERSYRKMIKRLGADPTPEKRSTQIALWHALGEIYRSRLKDYKSATAAFEVAVSLDKDALPRHQILAELYQMSGPDTYDKAVQEYRFLVNNTQDFGEMALHLKTLRRLFMEMQLYDRSWCVSAALAFLRKADPEEQQFFEQYRAKGFVRAKSRLTEELWQKNIYHPEEDRFISHVFATVSSAVAAAYAKEHKDWGLKRKDRRDVQNDQLLFSKMFSYLVQVMGVPQPELYLRPESPGELDLANAREKAQLIPSFVVGASLLQGRPEKELAYVTSKKLTFMRPDHFVRWPTVVPTLAQLRVVFMAALKLSQPSFTVKPELAQPVSQYLDLLKKTVPPQMLEQLSVVVQRFIASKAEADLTRWATAVDYTATRAGFLMCNDLDVAARMVQSEPVAVGVAEPKDKIRDLLQWSISDDYFTVREHLGLVIG
;
A
#
# COMPACT_ATOMS: atom_id res chain seq x y z
N ILE A 1 44.85 54.92 15.40
CA ILE A 1 44.23 56.23 15.04
C ILE A 1 42.72 56.08 14.85
N ALA A 2 42.25 55.20 13.96
CA ALA A 2 40.82 55.04 13.70
C ALA A 2 39.98 54.53 14.91
N GLY A 3 40.45 53.53 15.67
CA GLY A 3 39.80 53.11 16.93
C GLY A 3 39.78 54.20 18.01
N ILE A 4 40.75 55.12 17.99
CA ILE A 4 40.78 56.29 18.90
C ILE A 4 39.71 57.32 18.49
N TYR A 5 39.39 57.45 17.19
CA TYR A 5 38.30 58.32 16.72
C TYR A 5 36.91 57.75 17.00
N LYS A 6 36.73 56.41 16.95
CA LYS A 6 35.48 55.73 17.28
C LYS A 6 35.20 55.79 18.80
N ASP A 7 36.18 55.48 19.64
CA ASP A 7 35.95 55.29 21.08
C ASP A 7 36.12 56.57 21.92
N LYS A 8 36.84 57.60 21.43
CA LYS A 8 37.16 58.80 22.23
C LYS A 8 36.66 60.14 21.67
N LEU A 9 36.18 60.23 20.43
CA LEU A 9 35.96 61.53 19.75
C LEU A 9 34.60 61.72 19.07
N THR A 10 33.65 60.77 19.21
CA THR A 10 32.24 60.92 18.76
C THR A 10 32.09 61.51 17.34
N ASN A 11 33.05 61.24 16.45
CA ASN A 11 33.04 61.77 15.08
C ASN A 11 33.11 60.61 14.07
N PRO A 12 31.96 60.03 13.70
CA PRO A 12 31.92 58.84 12.85
C PRO A 12 32.43 59.11 11.43
N GLN A 13 32.29 60.35 10.91
CA GLN A 13 32.76 60.69 9.56
C GLN A 13 34.30 60.68 9.45
N LYS A 14 35.01 61.20 10.46
CA LYS A 14 36.48 61.15 10.49
C LYS A 14 37.01 59.73 10.69
N ALA A 15 36.31 58.92 11.48
CA ALA A 15 36.64 57.50 11.64
C ALA A 15 36.48 56.73 10.31
N ILE A 16 35.42 56.99 9.55
CA ILE A 16 35.21 56.41 8.21
C ILE A 16 36.36 56.79 7.27
N ALA A 17 36.73 58.07 7.19
CA ALA A 17 37.81 58.52 6.31
C ALA A 17 39.15 57.84 6.63
N ALA A 18 39.53 57.79 7.91
CA ALA A 18 40.76 57.12 8.35
C ALA A 18 40.75 55.61 8.09
N HIS A 19 39.59 54.95 8.19
CA HIS A 19 39.46 53.53 7.87
C HIS A 19 39.46 53.25 6.36
N LEU A 20 38.95 54.16 5.52
CA LEU A 20 39.01 54.03 4.06
C LEU A 20 40.46 54.17 3.55
N GLU A 21 41.22 55.15 4.04
CA GLU A 21 42.65 55.28 3.72
C GLU A 21 43.45 54.02 4.13
N ALA A 22 43.13 53.46 5.30
CA ALA A 22 43.75 52.22 5.75
C ALA A 22 43.34 51.01 4.87
N LEU A 23 42.11 50.99 4.37
CA LEU A 23 41.62 49.95 3.47
C LEU A 23 42.26 50.03 2.09
N ASP A 24 42.55 51.24 1.58
CA ASP A 24 43.27 51.41 0.30
C ASP A 24 44.68 50.78 0.36
N LEU A 25 45.33 50.82 1.52
CA LEU A 25 46.63 50.18 1.75
C LEU A 25 46.53 48.66 1.94
N LYS A 26 45.40 48.17 2.48
CA LYS A 26 45.15 46.75 2.76
C LYS A 26 43.71 46.35 2.37
N PRO A 27 43.42 46.14 1.08
CA PRO A 27 42.04 45.97 0.58
C PRO A 27 41.30 44.74 1.11
N THR A 28 42.04 43.74 1.60
CA THR A 28 41.50 42.45 2.07
C THR A 28 41.53 42.30 3.60
N ASP A 29 41.80 43.38 4.35
CA ASP A 29 41.83 43.33 5.81
C ASP A 29 40.41 43.25 6.38
N ARG A 30 40.06 42.07 6.90
CA ARG A 30 38.74 41.75 7.46
C ARG A 30 38.38 42.66 8.63
N GLN A 31 39.34 43.00 9.49
CA GLN A 31 39.06 43.82 10.67
C GLN A 31 38.70 45.25 10.25
N LEU A 32 39.41 45.80 9.26
CA LEU A 32 39.09 47.11 8.70
C LEU A 32 37.72 47.12 8.03
N LEU A 33 37.39 46.08 7.27
CA LEU A 33 36.07 45.92 6.66
C LEU A 33 34.96 45.82 7.71
N HIS A 34 35.13 45.04 8.79
CA HIS A 34 34.16 44.98 9.88
C HIS A 34 33.97 46.34 10.58
N ASN A 35 35.06 47.05 10.89
CA ASN A 35 34.99 48.37 11.51
C ASN A 35 34.26 49.39 10.61
N LEU A 36 34.49 49.32 9.29
CA LEU A 36 33.78 50.15 8.30
C LEU A 36 32.30 49.79 8.21
N LEU A 37 31.96 48.50 8.26
CA LEU A 37 30.57 48.04 8.24
C LEU A 37 29.79 48.58 9.44
N ASP A 38 30.36 48.53 10.64
CA ASP A 38 29.74 49.09 11.85
C ASP A 38 29.49 50.60 11.68
N LEU A 39 30.51 51.35 11.24
CA LEU A 39 30.41 52.80 11.06
C LEU A 39 29.41 53.20 9.97
N PHE A 40 29.36 52.47 8.86
CA PHE A 40 28.35 52.71 7.81
C PHE A 40 26.94 52.34 8.27
N SER A 41 26.79 51.32 9.11
CA SER A 41 25.49 50.95 9.69
C SER A 41 25.01 51.98 10.71
N GLU A 42 25.89 52.44 11.61
CA GLU A 42 25.59 53.49 12.60
C GLU A 42 25.19 54.82 11.92
N THR A 43 25.86 55.17 10.82
CA THR A 43 25.58 56.39 10.05
C THR A 43 24.50 56.23 8.98
N LYS A 44 23.82 55.07 8.94
CA LYS A 44 22.77 54.74 7.96
C LYS A 44 23.18 54.89 6.50
N GLN A 45 24.48 54.73 6.21
CA GLN A 45 25.02 54.71 4.84
C GLN A 45 24.85 53.32 4.21
N TRP A 46 23.60 52.88 4.06
CA TRP A 46 23.21 51.51 3.73
C TRP A 46 23.82 50.97 2.43
N LYS A 47 23.93 51.80 1.38
CA LYS A 47 24.56 51.38 0.11
C LYS A 47 26.04 51.01 0.30
N LYS A 48 26.78 51.83 1.07
CA LYS A 48 28.19 51.55 1.38
C LYS A 48 28.33 50.37 2.34
N ALA A 49 27.41 50.20 3.28
CA ALA A 49 27.37 49.02 4.14
C ALA A 49 27.21 47.73 3.31
N ILE A 50 26.33 47.74 2.29
CA ILE A 50 26.19 46.63 1.33
C ILE A 50 27.49 46.39 0.56
N GLU A 51 28.15 47.44 0.04
CA GLU A 51 29.44 47.28 -0.66
C GLU A 51 30.51 46.60 0.21
N ILE A 52 30.59 46.96 1.49
CA ILE A 52 31.51 46.32 2.45
C ILE A 52 31.10 44.87 2.73
N LEU A 53 29.80 44.58 2.88
CA LEU A 53 29.30 43.20 3.06
C LEU A 53 29.62 42.31 1.86
N VAL A 54 29.48 42.82 0.63
CA VAL A 54 29.85 42.09 -0.59
C VAL A 54 31.35 41.80 -0.60
N LYS A 55 32.20 42.81 -0.31
CA LYS A 55 33.66 42.60 -0.18
C LYS A 55 34.01 41.56 0.88
N LEU A 56 33.37 41.60 2.05
CA LEU A 56 33.55 40.57 3.08
C LEU A 56 33.12 39.19 2.60
N SER A 57 32.01 39.10 1.86
CA SER A 57 31.51 37.84 1.30
C SER A 57 32.46 37.23 0.26
N ASP A 58 33.13 38.06 -0.54
CA ASP A 58 34.10 37.61 -1.55
C ASP A 58 35.38 37.04 -0.95
N LEU A 59 35.70 37.42 0.29
CA LEU A 59 36.85 36.90 1.03
C LEU A 59 36.56 35.58 1.77
N GLU A 60 35.29 35.15 1.81
CA GLU A 60 34.83 33.99 2.57
C GLU A 60 34.24 32.90 1.68
N GLN A 61 34.01 31.73 2.27
CA GLN A 61 33.40 30.58 1.58
C GLN A 61 32.30 29.94 2.43
N GLY A 62 31.44 29.17 1.77
CA GLY A 62 30.36 28.41 2.39
C GLY A 62 29.46 29.27 3.29
N LYS A 63 29.20 28.79 4.50
CA LYS A 63 28.25 29.40 5.46
C LYS A 63 28.60 30.84 5.83
N LEU A 64 29.89 31.18 5.90
CA LEU A 64 30.31 32.52 6.29
C LEU A 64 30.07 33.54 5.16
N LYS A 65 30.36 33.15 3.91
CA LYS A 65 29.97 33.93 2.73
C LYS A 65 28.46 34.15 2.67
N ALA A 66 27.68 33.09 2.88
CA ALA A 66 26.21 33.16 2.88
C ALA A 66 25.68 34.15 3.93
N ARG A 67 26.25 34.17 5.15
CA ARG A 67 25.84 35.10 6.22
C ARG A 67 26.00 36.57 5.83
N PHE A 68 27.11 36.94 5.19
CA PHE A 68 27.32 38.32 4.74
C PHE A 68 26.35 38.72 3.63
N LEU A 69 26.09 37.82 2.68
CA LEU A 69 25.12 38.05 1.61
C LEU A 69 23.68 38.15 2.14
N VAL A 70 23.30 37.35 3.15
CA VAL A 70 22.01 37.49 3.84
C VAL A 70 21.89 38.84 4.53
N ALA A 71 22.95 39.32 5.19
CA ALA A 71 22.94 40.65 5.81
C ALA A 71 22.75 41.76 4.76
N ALA A 72 23.42 41.66 3.61
CA ALA A 72 23.26 42.59 2.50
C ALA A 72 21.82 42.59 1.96
N GLY A 73 21.24 41.39 1.77
CA GLY A 73 19.85 41.24 1.37
C GLY A 73 18.85 41.83 2.37
N ASN A 74 19.10 41.68 3.68
CA ASN A 74 18.25 42.28 4.71
C ASN A 74 18.28 43.81 4.66
N ILE A 75 19.46 44.42 4.54
CA ILE A 75 19.58 45.88 4.40
C ILE A 75 18.86 46.35 3.13
N ALA A 76 19.07 45.65 2.00
CA ALA A 76 18.39 45.96 0.75
C ALA A 76 16.86 45.91 0.88
N ASN A 77 16.33 44.88 1.54
CA ASN A 77 14.88 44.69 1.71
C ASN A 77 14.24 45.67 2.69
N TYR A 78 14.82 45.83 3.88
CA TYR A 78 14.18 46.55 4.98
C TYR A 78 14.54 48.04 5.01
N GLU A 79 15.78 48.40 4.71
CA GLU A 79 16.25 49.80 4.83
C GLU A 79 16.19 50.55 3.51
N LEU A 80 16.49 49.87 2.40
CA LEU A 80 16.47 50.46 1.06
C LEU A 80 15.17 50.19 0.30
N HIS A 81 14.33 49.28 0.79
CA HIS A 81 13.12 48.79 0.12
C HIS A 81 13.38 48.30 -1.33
N SER A 82 14.63 47.96 -1.65
CA SER A 82 15.05 47.39 -2.93
C SER A 82 14.90 45.88 -2.89
N THR A 83 13.66 45.44 -3.07
CA THR A 83 13.27 44.03 -3.00
C THR A 83 13.91 43.15 -4.08
N ASP A 84 14.20 43.70 -5.26
CA ASP A 84 14.85 42.94 -6.34
C ASP A 84 16.34 42.69 -6.03
N ASP A 85 17.06 43.70 -5.54
CA ASP A 85 18.44 43.56 -5.08
C ASP A 85 18.52 42.59 -3.89
N ALA A 86 17.56 42.66 -2.97
CA ALA A 86 17.48 41.73 -1.84
C ALA A 86 17.36 40.27 -2.29
N VAL A 87 16.50 39.99 -3.28
CA VAL A 87 16.33 38.66 -3.85
C VAL A 87 17.62 38.16 -4.51
N GLU A 88 18.37 39.04 -5.19
CA GLU A 88 19.65 38.68 -5.79
C GLU A 88 20.68 38.29 -4.71
N PHE A 89 20.83 39.10 -3.67
CA PHE A 89 21.72 38.77 -2.54
C PHE A 89 21.32 37.48 -1.82
N TYR A 90 20.02 37.25 -1.59
CA TYR A 90 19.57 35.99 -0.99
C TYR A 90 19.82 34.79 -1.91
N ASN A 91 19.72 34.94 -3.23
CA ASN A 91 20.04 33.87 -4.17
C ASN A 91 21.53 33.52 -4.13
N GLN A 92 22.41 34.52 -4.14
CA GLN A 92 23.85 34.30 -4.01
C GLN A 92 24.20 33.66 -2.66
N ALA A 93 23.50 34.04 -1.58
CA ALA A 93 23.66 33.39 -0.28
C ALA A 93 23.30 31.90 -0.33
N LEU A 94 22.18 31.55 -0.96
CA LEU A 94 21.74 30.16 -1.14
C LEU A 94 22.64 29.36 -2.09
N ASP A 95 23.32 30.02 -3.04
CA ASP A 95 24.33 29.37 -3.87
C ASP A 95 25.59 29.00 -3.05
N ALA A 96 25.91 29.77 -1.99
CA ALA A 96 27.02 29.50 -1.09
C ALA A 96 26.66 28.53 0.06
N ASP A 97 25.43 28.59 0.58
CA ASP A 97 24.90 27.69 1.60
C ASP A 97 23.42 27.34 1.29
N PRO A 98 23.17 26.26 0.53
CA PRO A 98 21.82 25.80 0.21
C PRO A 98 20.97 25.38 1.43
N ASP A 99 21.59 25.19 2.59
CA ASP A 99 20.88 24.71 3.78
C ASP A 99 20.26 25.87 4.59
N ASP A 100 20.55 27.14 4.26
CA ASP A 100 19.93 28.31 4.91
C ASP A 100 18.51 28.57 4.36
N LEU A 101 17.56 27.73 4.75
CA LEU A 101 16.15 27.83 4.31
C LEU A 101 15.49 29.17 4.68
N LYS A 102 16.02 29.92 5.66
CA LYS A 102 15.49 31.24 6.01
C LYS A 102 15.75 32.26 4.91
N ALA A 103 16.86 32.17 4.18
CA ALA A 103 17.11 33.02 3.02
C ALA A 103 16.07 32.75 1.92
N PHE A 104 15.71 31.48 1.70
CA PHE A 104 14.66 31.11 0.74
C PHE A 104 13.28 31.59 1.19
N GLU A 105 12.91 31.44 2.47
CA GLU A 105 11.66 31.96 3.03
C GLU A 105 11.50 33.48 2.81
N ARG A 106 12.60 34.24 2.89
CA ARG A 106 12.58 35.69 2.59
C ARG A 106 12.30 35.96 1.12
N ILE A 107 12.93 35.23 0.20
CA ILE A 107 12.62 35.32 -1.24
C ILE A 107 11.14 35.01 -1.47
N ASP A 108 10.63 33.93 -0.89
CA ASP A 108 9.25 33.50 -1.04
C ASP A 108 8.24 34.55 -0.55
N LYS A 109 8.49 35.16 0.61
CA LYS A 109 7.68 36.27 1.15
C LYS A 109 7.68 37.49 0.24
N ILE A 110 8.84 37.88 -0.28
CA ILE A 110 8.96 39.02 -1.21
C ILE A 110 8.15 38.75 -2.48
N MET A 111 8.31 37.58 -3.09
CA MET A 111 7.60 37.22 -4.32
C MET A 111 6.09 37.13 -4.11
N THR A 112 5.66 36.54 -3.00
CA THR A 112 4.24 36.45 -2.61
C THR A 112 3.63 37.83 -2.40
N ALA A 113 4.32 38.75 -1.71
CA ALA A 113 3.86 40.11 -1.49
C ALA A 113 3.73 40.89 -2.80
N LYS A 114 4.67 40.70 -3.74
CA LYS A 114 4.61 41.25 -5.10
C LYS A 114 3.55 40.59 -5.99
N LYS A 115 3.01 39.44 -5.58
CA LYS A 115 2.18 38.55 -6.42
C LYS A 115 2.88 38.14 -7.72
N ASP A 116 4.21 38.05 -7.69
CA ASP A 116 5.04 37.68 -8.85
C ASP A 116 5.25 36.17 -8.89
N TRP A 117 4.17 35.46 -9.24
CA TRP A 117 4.11 33.99 -9.22
C TRP A 117 5.13 33.34 -10.17
N ARG A 118 5.46 34.00 -11.29
CA ARG A 118 6.44 33.50 -12.27
C ARG A 118 7.88 33.59 -11.77
N ASN A 119 8.22 34.62 -10.99
CA ASN A 119 9.53 34.68 -10.35
C ASN A 119 9.58 33.82 -9.07
N GLN A 120 8.44 33.63 -8.41
CA GLN A 120 8.31 32.67 -7.33
C GLN A 120 8.60 31.23 -7.80
N GLU A 121 7.92 30.75 -8.86
CA GLU A 121 8.17 29.38 -9.37
C GLU A 121 9.64 29.19 -9.77
N ARG A 122 10.28 30.20 -10.38
CA ARG A 122 11.69 30.16 -10.76
C ARG A 122 12.60 30.05 -9.54
N SER A 123 12.26 30.74 -8.46
CA SER A 123 12.98 30.66 -7.18
C SER A 123 12.87 29.26 -6.57
N TYR A 124 11.68 28.66 -6.56
CA TYR A 124 11.48 27.26 -6.13
C TYR A 124 12.29 26.28 -6.98
N ARG A 125 12.25 26.39 -8.31
CA ARG A 125 13.05 25.53 -9.20
C ARG A 125 14.55 25.65 -8.95
N LYS A 126 15.06 26.87 -8.75
CA LYS A 126 16.47 27.10 -8.38
C LYS A 126 16.79 26.45 -7.04
N MET A 127 15.93 26.61 -6.04
CA MET A 127 16.14 26.02 -4.72
C MET A 127 16.17 24.49 -4.77
N ILE A 128 15.21 23.88 -5.47
CA ILE A 128 15.20 22.42 -5.70
C ILE A 128 16.50 21.98 -6.39
N LYS A 129 16.95 22.70 -7.42
CA LYS A 129 18.21 22.40 -8.12
C LYS A 129 19.43 22.46 -7.17
N ARG A 130 19.47 23.40 -6.23
CA ARG A 130 20.56 23.51 -5.23
C ARG A 130 20.61 22.32 -4.27
N LEU A 131 19.47 21.71 -3.97
CA LEU A 131 19.41 20.52 -3.12
C LEU A 131 19.84 19.23 -3.83
N GLY A 132 19.90 19.24 -5.16
CA GLY A 132 20.27 18.09 -5.99
C GLY A 132 19.07 17.22 -6.38
N ALA A 133 19.30 16.29 -7.31
CA ALA A 133 18.26 15.37 -7.79
C ALA A 133 17.98 14.25 -6.77
N ASP A 134 19.02 13.75 -6.11
CA ASP A 134 18.95 12.65 -5.14
C ASP A 134 19.04 13.20 -3.70
N PRO A 135 17.90 13.29 -2.97
CA PRO A 135 17.93 13.78 -1.60
C PRO A 135 18.65 12.82 -0.69
N THR A 136 19.58 13.34 0.10
CA THR A 136 19.98 12.65 1.33
C THR A 136 18.77 12.56 2.27
N PRO A 137 18.73 11.58 3.20
CA PRO A 137 17.61 11.43 4.14
C PRO A 137 17.25 12.73 4.87
N GLU A 138 18.24 13.57 5.18
CA GLU A 138 18.08 14.85 5.87
C GLU A 138 17.40 15.91 4.98
N LYS A 139 17.65 15.89 3.66
CA LYS A 139 17.12 16.87 2.70
C LYS A 139 15.79 16.45 2.07
N ARG A 140 15.42 15.17 2.19
CA ARG A 140 14.21 14.60 1.60
C ARG A 140 12.94 15.34 2.02
N SER A 141 12.79 15.64 3.31
CA SER A 141 11.63 16.37 3.84
C SER A 141 11.50 17.77 3.24
N THR A 142 12.62 18.49 3.13
CA THR A 142 12.69 19.81 2.48
C THR A 142 12.36 19.73 1.00
N GLN A 143 12.90 18.75 0.28
CA GLN A 143 12.61 18.57 -1.15
C GLN A 143 11.13 18.26 -1.40
N ILE A 144 10.51 17.41 -0.56
CA ILE A 144 9.06 17.16 -0.61
C ILE A 144 8.28 18.45 -0.39
N ALA A 145 8.62 19.25 0.62
CA ALA A 145 7.94 20.51 0.90
C ALA A 145 8.07 21.53 -0.25
N LEU A 146 9.25 21.63 -0.85
CA LEU A 146 9.49 22.51 -2.01
C LEU A 146 8.71 22.07 -3.25
N TRP A 147 8.70 20.78 -3.59
CA TRP A 147 7.91 20.26 -4.70
C TRP A 147 6.41 20.43 -4.47
N HIS A 148 5.94 20.20 -3.25
CA HIS A 148 4.54 20.42 -2.89
C HIS A 148 4.14 21.89 -3.06
N ALA A 149 4.93 22.83 -2.51
CA ALA A 149 4.67 24.26 -2.65
C ALA A 149 4.75 24.73 -4.11
N LEU A 150 5.71 24.21 -4.90
CA LEU A 150 5.80 24.48 -6.33
C LEU A 150 4.55 23.97 -7.09
N GLY A 151 4.08 22.77 -6.76
CA GLY A 151 2.82 22.22 -7.27
C GLY A 151 1.61 23.10 -6.94
N GLU A 152 1.54 23.63 -5.71
CA GLU A 152 0.47 24.56 -5.31
C GLU A 152 0.54 25.90 -6.04
N ILE A 153 1.72 26.44 -6.30
CA ILE A 153 1.89 27.66 -7.10
C ILE A 153 1.36 27.42 -8.53
N TYR A 154 1.74 26.29 -9.14
CA TYR A 154 1.24 25.91 -10.46
C TYR A 154 -0.27 25.73 -10.48
N ARG A 155 -0.82 24.99 -9.52
CA ARG A 155 -2.24 24.66 -9.44
C ARG A 155 -3.11 25.88 -9.16
N SER A 156 -2.78 26.67 -8.14
CA SER A 156 -3.67 27.68 -7.58
C SER A 156 -3.44 29.10 -8.10
N ARG A 157 -2.19 29.46 -8.44
CA ARG A 157 -1.82 30.82 -8.84
C ARG A 157 -1.66 30.95 -10.35
N LEU A 158 -0.93 30.02 -10.95
CA LEU A 158 -0.62 30.05 -12.39
C LEU A 158 -1.64 29.31 -13.24
N LYS A 159 -2.42 28.41 -12.63
CA LYS A 159 -3.36 27.49 -13.31
C LYS A 159 -2.69 26.67 -14.42
N ASP A 160 -1.40 26.39 -14.26
CA ASP A 160 -0.66 25.46 -15.13
C ASP A 160 -0.77 24.06 -14.53
N TYR A 161 -1.88 23.39 -14.84
CA TYR A 161 -2.18 22.06 -14.30
C TYR A 161 -1.17 21.01 -14.73
N LYS A 162 -0.58 21.12 -15.92
CA LYS A 162 0.42 20.16 -16.41
C LYS A 162 1.70 20.22 -15.57
N SER A 163 2.19 21.43 -15.30
CA SER A 163 3.35 21.61 -14.41
C SER A 163 3.03 21.26 -12.95
N ALA A 164 1.79 21.51 -12.50
CA ALA A 164 1.35 21.09 -11.18
C ALA A 164 1.40 19.56 -11.03
N THR A 165 0.82 18.82 -11.99
CA THR A 165 0.84 17.35 -12.01
C THR A 165 2.26 16.81 -11.91
N ALA A 166 3.19 17.31 -12.74
CA ALA A 166 4.59 16.87 -12.71
C ALA A 166 5.27 17.15 -11.35
N ALA A 167 4.99 18.29 -10.72
CA ALA A 167 5.53 18.60 -9.39
C ALA A 167 4.97 17.67 -8.30
N PHE A 168 3.68 17.36 -8.33
CA PHE A 168 3.05 16.44 -7.39
C PHE A 168 3.44 14.97 -7.62
N GLU A 169 3.64 14.53 -8.87
CA GLU A 169 4.19 13.20 -9.20
C GLU A 169 5.56 13.02 -8.51
N VAL A 170 6.45 14.01 -8.61
CA VAL A 170 7.75 13.97 -7.92
C VAL A 170 7.56 13.97 -6.40
N ALA A 171 6.70 14.82 -5.85
CA ALA A 171 6.44 14.86 -4.41
C ALA A 171 5.88 13.54 -3.85
N VAL A 172 4.98 12.86 -4.59
CA VAL A 172 4.44 11.53 -4.25
C VAL A 172 5.54 10.46 -4.36
N SER A 173 6.38 10.52 -5.38
CA SER A 173 7.49 9.56 -5.51
C SER A 173 8.48 9.63 -4.33
N LEU A 174 8.67 10.82 -3.76
CA LEU A 174 9.51 11.07 -2.59
C LEU A 174 8.83 10.71 -1.26
N ASP A 175 7.52 10.69 -1.17
CA ASP A 175 6.78 10.26 0.02
C ASP A 175 5.43 9.67 -0.41
N LYS A 176 5.47 8.35 -0.56
CA LYS A 176 4.46 7.48 -1.21
C LYS A 176 3.23 7.22 -0.36
N ASP A 177 3.26 7.56 0.93
CA ASP A 177 2.19 7.21 1.87
C ASP A 177 1.32 8.43 2.23
N ALA A 178 1.67 9.61 1.72
CA ALA A 178 1.01 10.85 2.07
C ALA A 178 -0.30 11.07 1.30
N LEU A 179 -1.40 10.56 1.88
CA LEU A 179 -2.76 10.66 1.33
C LEU A 179 -3.15 12.05 0.80
N PRO A 180 -2.84 13.18 1.48
CA PRO A 180 -3.22 14.49 0.95
C PRO A 180 -2.63 14.80 -0.43
N ARG A 181 -1.43 14.29 -0.75
CA ARG A 181 -0.81 14.50 -2.08
C ARG A 181 -1.40 13.61 -3.14
N HIS A 182 -1.75 12.37 -2.81
CA HIS A 182 -2.50 11.48 -3.70
C HIS A 182 -3.87 12.07 -4.04
N GLN A 183 -4.56 12.71 -3.08
CA GLN A 183 -5.82 13.41 -3.33
C GLN A 183 -5.65 14.55 -4.35
N ILE A 184 -4.63 15.40 -4.18
CA ILE A 184 -4.36 16.50 -5.12
C ILE A 184 -4.03 15.96 -6.51
N LEU A 185 -3.21 14.91 -6.58
CA LEU A 185 -2.79 14.30 -7.85
C LEU A 185 -3.98 13.63 -8.57
N ALA A 186 -4.86 12.94 -7.83
CA ALA A 186 -6.09 12.36 -8.35
C ALA A 186 -7.01 13.43 -8.98
N GLU A 187 -7.21 14.56 -8.28
CA GLU A 187 -8.00 15.69 -8.77
C GLU A 187 -7.39 16.31 -10.03
N LEU A 188 -6.06 16.47 -10.08
CA LEU A 188 -5.36 17.03 -11.24
C LEU A 188 -5.47 16.12 -12.47
N TYR A 189 -5.33 14.80 -12.30
CA TYR A 189 -5.55 13.83 -13.38
C TYR A 189 -7.00 13.81 -13.84
N GLN A 190 -7.96 13.92 -12.92
CA GLN A 190 -9.36 14.04 -13.29
C GLN A 190 -9.60 15.32 -14.11
N MET A 191 -9.09 16.47 -13.67
CA MET A 191 -9.27 17.75 -14.38
C MET A 191 -8.58 17.80 -15.75
N SER A 192 -7.52 17.00 -15.93
CA SER A 192 -6.76 16.95 -17.20
C SER A 192 -7.51 16.22 -18.32
N GLY A 193 -8.58 15.49 -17.99
CA GLY A 193 -9.50 14.89 -18.96
C GLY A 193 -9.26 13.39 -19.22
N PRO A 194 -9.94 12.82 -20.23
CA PRO A 194 -10.02 11.38 -20.44
C PRO A 194 -8.68 10.65 -20.56
N ASP A 195 -7.67 11.28 -21.17
CA ASP A 195 -6.33 10.70 -21.36
C ASP A 195 -5.61 10.37 -20.04
N THR A 196 -6.05 10.95 -18.93
CA THR A 196 -5.46 10.74 -17.60
C THR A 196 -6.41 10.08 -16.61
N TYR A 197 -7.60 9.64 -17.05
CA TYR A 197 -8.57 9.00 -16.15
C TYR A 197 -8.06 7.71 -15.53
N ASP A 198 -7.29 6.90 -16.27
CA ASP A 198 -6.67 5.69 -15.71
C ASP A 198 -5.74 6.00 -14.54
N LYS A 199 -4.97 7.10 -14.64
CA LYS A 199 -4.11 7.56 -13.55
C LYS A 199 -4.94 8.08 -12.36
N ALA A 200 -6.00 8.85 -12.62
CA ALA A 200 -6.91 9.30 -11.57
C ALA A 200 -7.54 8.12 -10.80
N VAL A 201 -7.98 7.08 -11.53
CA VAL A 201 -8.53 5.85 -10.94
C VAL A 201 -7.51 5.16 -10.04
N GLN A 202 -6.24 5.08 -10.45
CA GLN A 202 -5.18 4.49 -9.62
C GLN A 202 -4.98 5.26 -8.31
N GLU A 203 -4.93 6.60 -8.38
CA GLU A 203 -4.79 7.46 -7.20
C GLU A 203 -6.00 7.34 -6.25
N TYR A 204 -7.23 7.35 -6.78
CA TYR A 204 -8.43 7.18 -5.95
C TYR A 204 -8.54 5.79 -5.32
N ARG A 205 -8.08 4.74 -6.01
CA ARG A 205 -7.98 3.40 -5.42
C ARG A 205 -6.94 3.35 -4.31
N PHE A 206 -5.79 3.98 -4.50
CA PHE A 206 -4.80 4.11 -3.44
C PHE A 206 -5.40 4.77 -2.20
N LEU A 207 -6.17 5.84 -2.37
CA LEU A 207 -6.89 6.51 -1.28
C LEU A 207 -7.90 5.57 -0.61
N VAL A 208 -8.77 4.89 -1.37
CA VAL A 208 -9.71 3.89 -0.82
C VAL A 208 -9.01 2.81 0.00
N ASN A 209 -7.84 2.35 -0.47
CA ASN A 209 -7.09 1.28 0.19
C ASN A 209 -6.43 1.72 1.50
N ASN A 210 -6.10 3.00 1.63
CA ASN A 210 -5.37 3.52 2.79
C ASN A 210 -6.25 4.35 3.75
N THR A 211 -7.48 4.70 3.36
CA THR A 211 -8.43 5.41 4.22
C THR A 211 -9.10 4.46 5.22
N GLN A 212 -8.99 4.78 6.51
CA GLN A 212 -9.55 3.96 7.58
C GLN A 212 -11.04 4.23 7.82
N ASP A 213 -11.49 5.48 7.67
CA ASP A 213 -12.88 5.86 7.87
C ASP A 213 -13.75 5.49 6.65
N PHE A 214 -14.89 4.82 6.90
CA PHE A 214 -15.79 4.40 5.81
C PHE A 214 -16.55 5.58 5.17
N GLY A 215 -16.72 6.69 5.90
CA GLY A 215 -17.31 7.91 5.36
C GLY A 215 -16.40 8.59 4.35
N GLU A 216 -15.13 8.78 4.69
CA GLU A 216 -14.10 9.29 3.79
C GLU A 216 -13.88 8.36 2.59
N MET A 217 -13.82 7.04 2.83
CA MET A 217 -13.74 6.03 1.76
C MET A 217 -14.86 6.18 0.73
N ALA A 218 -16.09 6.43 1.19
CA ALA A 218 -17.25 6.60 0.31
C ALA A 218 -17.12 7.83 -0.61
N LEU A 219 -16.41 8.89 -0.21
CA LEU A 219 -16.18 10.07 -1.06
C LEU A 219 -15.31 9.72 -2.28
N HIS A 220 -14.26 8.93 -2.06
CA HIS A 220 -13.40 8.43 -3.14
C HIS A 220 -14.14 7.43 -4.03
N LEU A 221 -14.96 6.54 -3.46
CA LEU A 221 -15.81 5.62 -4.22
C LEU A 221 -16.80 6.35 -5.14
N LYS A 222 -17.46 7.42 -4.66
CA LYS A 222 -18.34 8.23 -5.52
C LYS A 222 -17.60 8.82 -6.72
N THR A 223 -16.36 9.26 -6.51
CA THR A 223 -15.53 9.78 -7.59
C THR A 223 -15.12 8.69 -8.58
N LEU A 224 -14.72 7.50 -8.08
CA LEU A 224 -14.43 6.34 -8.92
C LEU A 224 -15.63 5.92 -9.78
N ARG A 225 -16.84 5.89 -9.19
CA ARG A 225 -18.08 5.58 -9.93
C ARG A 225 -18.25 6.56 -11.10
N ARG A 226 -18.15 7.87 -10.83
CA ARG A 226 -18.28 8.90 -11.87
C ARG A 226 -17.27 8.70 -12.98
N LEU A 227 -16.00 8.49 -12.64
CA LEU A 227 -14.94 8.22 -13.61
C LEU A 227 -15.26 6.99 -14.47
N PHE A 228 -15.68 5.87 -13.86
CA PHE A 228 -16.04 4.68 -14.62
C PHE A 228 -17.27 4.88 -15.50
N MET A 229 -18.25 5.68 -15.08
CA MET A 229 -19.40 6.04 -15.94
C MET A 229 -18.96 6.87 -17.14
N GLU A 230 -18.10 7.87 -16.96
CA GLU A 230 -17.55 8.69 -18.04
C GLU A 230 -16.71 7.86 -19.03
N MET A 231 -15.96 6.88 -18.52
CA MET A 231 -15.20 5.92 -19.32
C MET A 231 -16.08 4.81 -19.95
N GLN A 232 -17.39 4.80 -19.70
CA GLN A 232 -18.33 3.76 -20.15
C GLN A 232 -18.00 2.34 -19.64
N LEU A 233 -17.32 2.25 -18.49
CA LEU A 233 -16.98 1.00 -17.82
C LEU A 233 -18.11 0.61 -16.84
N TYR A 234 -19.26 0.22 -17.38
CA TYR A 234 -20.50 0.02 -16.63
C TYR A 234 -20.42 -1.04 -15.53
N ASP A 235 -19.76 -2.18 -15.76
CA ASP A 235 -19.59 -3.21 -14.72
C ASP A 235 -18.77 -2.70 -13.53
N ARG A 236 -17.69 -1.97 -13.81
CA ARG A 236 -16.85 -1.36 -12.76
C ARG A 236 -17.65 -0.33 -11.96
N SER A 237 -18.43 0.50 -12.64
CA SER A 237 -19.37 1.44 -12.00
C SER A 237 -20.37 0.69 -11.11
N TRP A 238 -20.93 -0.42 -11.57
CA TRP A 238 -21.88 -1.23 -10.79
C TRP A 238 -21.24 -1.84 -9.55
N CYS A 239 -20.00 -2.34 -9.64
CA CYS A 239 -19.26 -2.81 -8.47
C CYS A 239 -19.03 -1.69 -7.45
N VAL A 240 -18.68 -0.48 -7.90
CA VAL A 240 -18.52 0.67 -7.00
C VAL A 240 -19.86 1.09 -6.38
N SER A 241 -20.95 1.08 -7.15
CA SER A 241 -22.30 1.31 -6.63
C SER A 241 -22.72 0.25 -5.60
N ALA A 242 -22.35 -1.01 -5.80
CA ALA A 242 -22.57 -2.07 -4.81
C ALA A 242 -21.82 -1.79 -3.49
N ALA A 243 -20.58 -1.33 -3.56
CA ALA A 243 -19.81 -0.93 -2.39
C ALA A 243 -20.44 0.28 -1.66
N LEU A 244 -20.89 1.29 -2.40
CA LEU A 244 -21.58 2.45 -1.84
C LEU A 244 -22.92 2.10 -1.19
N ALA A 245 -23.70 1.21 -1.82
CA ALA A 245 -24.97 0.70 -1.30
C ALA A 245 -24.74 -0.08 0.00
N PHE A 246 -23.74 -0.96 0.03
CA PHE A 246 -23.34 -1.70 1.23
C PHE A 246 -22.96 -0.78 2.39
N LEU A 247 -22.17 0.27 2.12
CA LEU A 247 -21.79 1.28 3.11
C LEU A 247 -22.95 2.20 3.53
N ARG A 248 -24.13 2.07 2.90
CA ARG A 248 -25.28 2.98 3.06
C ARG A 248 -24.92 4.44 2.77
N LYS A 249 -24.05 4.64 1.77
CA LYS A 249 -23.60 5.96 1.29
C LYS A 249 -24.00 6.24 -0.16
N ALA A 250 -24.63 5.27 -0.82
CA ALA A 250 -25.25 5.44 -2.13
C ALA A 250 -26.36 6.50 -2.07
N ASP A 251 -26.39 7.39 -3.05
CA ASP A 251 -27.57 8.23 -3.33
C ASP A 251 -28.68 7.42 -4.05
N PRO A 252 -29.88 8.00 -4.27
CA PRO A 252 -30.99 7.26 -4.90
C PRO A 252 -30.68 6.74 -6.31
N GLU A 253 -29.88 7.46 -7.10
CA GLU A 253 -29.50 7.05 -8.46
C GLU A 253 -28.50 5.90 -8.41
N GLU A 254 -27.49 6.01 -7.53
CA GLU A 254 -26.51 4.96 -7.25
C GLU A 254 -27.18 3.67 -6.78
N GLN A 255 -28.15 3.80 -5.87
CA GLN A 255 -28.91 2.68 -5.33
C GLN A 255 -29.75 2.02 -6.42
N GLN A 256 -30.49 2.81 -7.20
CA GLN A 256 -31.32 2.31 -8.29
C GLN A 256 -30.48 1.58 -9.35
N PHE A 257 -29.32 2.15 -9.73
CA PHE A 257 -28.40 1.53 -10.68
C PHE A 257 -27.88 0.18 -10.17
N PHE A 258 -27.47 0.11 -8.89
CA PHE A 258 -27.06 -1.16 -8.28
C PHE A 258 -28.18 -2.20 -8.31
N GLU A 259 -29.38 -1.83 -7.85
CA GLU A 259 -30.53 -2.72 -7.74
C GLU A 259 -31.03 -3.22 -9.10
N GLN A 260 -30.97 -2.38 -10.14
CA GLN A 260 -31.39 -2.72 -11.49
C GLN A 260 -30.64 -3.94 -12.04
N TYR A 261 -29.33 -4.03 -11.81
CA TYR A 261 -28.49 -5.12 -12.31
C TYR A 261 -28.15 -6.18 -11.26
N ARG A 262 -28.57 -5.98 -10.00
CA ARG A 262 -28.38 -6.98 -8.94
C ARG A 262 -29.22 -8.22 -9.23
N ALA A 263 -28.55 -9.33 -9.51
CA ALA A 263 -29.22 -10.60 -9.72
C ALA A 263 -29.99 -11.05 -8.46
N LYS A 264 -31.27 -11.41 -8.65
CA LYS A 264 -32.13 -11.94 -7.57
C LYS A 264 -31.68 -13.33 -7.08
N GLY A 265 -31.17 -14.15 -8.00
CA GLY A 265 -30.72 -15.51 -7.73
C GLY A 265 -29.22 -15.70 -7.91
N PHE A 266 -28.78 -16.95 -7.88
CA PHE A 266 -27.39 -17.32 -8.16
C PHE A 266 -27.04 -17.14 -9.64
N VAL A 267 -25.91 -16.50 -9.92
CA VAL A 267 -25.40 -16.29 -11.28
C VAL A 267 -24.34 -17.35 -11.56
N ARG A 268 -24.53 -18.13 -12.63
CA ARG A 268 -23.56 -19.13 -13.06
C ARG A 268 -22.46 -18.47 -13.89
N ALA A 269 -21.21 -18.72 -13.51
CA ALA A 269 -20.02 -18.44 -14.27
C ALA A 269 -20.02 -19.23 -15.59
N LYS A 270 -19.48 -18.60 -16.63
CA LYS A 270 -19.37 -19.15 -17.99
C LYS A 270 -18.06 -19.91 -18.22
N SER A 271 -17.10 -19.80 -17.29
CA SER A 271 -15.78 -20.41 -17.38
C SER A 271 -15.29 -20.87 -16.00
N ARG A 272 -14.19 -21.62 -15.98
CA ARG A 272 -13.50 -22.05 -14.75
C ARG A 272 -12.35 -21.11 -14.40
N LEU A 273 -12.04 -21.01 -13.11
CA LEU A 273 -10.83 -20.37 -12.62
C LEU A 273 -9.59 -21.14 -13.07
N THR A 274 -8.57 -20.39 -13.47
CA THR A 274 -7.25 -20.93 -13.81
C THR A 274 -6.28 -20.69 -12.65
N GLU A 275 -5.18 -21.44 -12.61
CA GLU A 275 -4.11 -21.23 -11.62
C GLU A 275 -3.51 -19.82 -11.73
N GLU A 276 -3.45 -19.26 -12.94
CA GLU A 276 -2.99 -17.88 -13.16
C GLU A 276 -3.91 -16.85 -12.49
N LEU A 277 -5.23 -16.98 -12.64
CA LEU A 277 -6.20 -16.08 -12.00
C LEU A 277 -6.14 -16.17 -10.47
N TRP A 278 -6.00 -17.39 -9.93
CA TRP A 278 -5.80 -17.59 -8.50
C TRP A 278 -4.57 -16.82 -8.02
N GLN A 279 -3.42 -17.03 -8.67
CA GLN A 279 -2.16 -16.45 -8.24
C GLN A 279 -2.13 -14.92 -8.37
N LYS A 280 -2.64 -14.39 -9.48
CA LYS A 280 -2.54 -12.96 -9.82
C LYS A 280 -3.65 -12.11 -9.22
N ASN A 281 -4.87 -12.64 -9.11
CA ASN A 281 -6.04 -11.79 -8.87
C ASN A 281 -6.88 -12.18 -7.64
N ILE A 282 -6.85 -13.43 -7.19
CA ILE A 282 -7.68 -13.86 -6.04
C ILE A 282 -6.86 -13.90 -4.75
N TYR A 283 -5.64 -14.45 -4.80
CA TYR A 283 -4.79 -14.55 -3.61
C TYR A 283 -4.48 -13.18 -3.05
N HIS A 284 -4.55 -13.06 -1.74
CA HIS A 284 -4.24 -11.82 -1.04
C HIS A 284 -2.75 -11.45 -1.26
N PRO A 285 -2.42 -10.17 -1.50
CA PRO A 285 -1.03 -9.75 -1.77
C PRO A 285 -0.03 -10.09 -0.66
N GLU A 286 -0.50 -10.17 0.59
CA GLU A 286 0.33 -10.56 1.74
C GLU A 286 0.50 -12.08 1.92
N GLU A 287 -0.09 -12.87 1.04
CA GLU A 287 0.10 -14.33 1.06
C GLU A 287 1.50 -14.69 0.56
N ASP A 288 2.40 -14.94 1.51
CA ASP A 288 3.78 -15.32 1.22
C ASP A 288 3.86 -16.58 0.35
N ARG A 289 4.42 -16.41 -0.85
CA ARG A 289 4.51 -17.47 -1.86
C ARG A 289 5.54 -18.53 -1.53
N PHE A 290 6.56 -18.20 -0.76
CA PHE A 290 7.51 -19.19 -0.26
C PHE A 290 6.82 -20.12 0.74
N ILE A 291 6.13 -19.56 1.74
CA ILE A 291 5.39 -20.34 2.73
C ILE A 291 4.35 -21.24 2.04
N SER A 292 3.59 -20.67 1.10
CA SER A 292 2.59 -21.39 0.31
C SER A 292 3.20 -22.58 -0.47
N HIS A 293 4.36 -22.39 -1.09
CA HIS A 293 5.04 -23.45 -1.83
C HIS A 293 5.56 -24.57 -0.91
N VAL A 294 6.12 -24.23 0.25
CA VAL A 294 6.54 -25.22 1.26
C VAL A 294 5.35 -26.07 1.67
N PHE A 295 4.21 -25.45 2.01
CA PHE A 295 3.01 -26.17 2.40
C PHE A 295 2.39 -26.98 1.27
N ALA A 296 2.33 -26.45 0.05
CA ALA A 296 1.87 -27.20 -1.12
C ALA A 296 2.65 -28.50 -1.33
N THR A 297 3.95 -28.48 -1.02
CA THR A 297 4.83 -29.63 -1.19
C THR A 297 4.60 -30.72 -0.14
N VAL A 298 4.33 -30.32 1.11
CA VAL A 298 4.20 -31.26 2.24
C VAL A 298 2.76 -31.58 2.62
N SER A 299 1.77 -30.88 2.07
CA SER A 299 0.37 -30.97 2.51
C SER A 299 -0.23 -32.36 2.36
N SER A 300 0.07 -33.07 1.27
CA SER A 300 -0.39 -34.45 1.05
C SER A 300 0.14 -35.42 2.11
N ALA A 301 1.42 -35.30 2.47
CA ALA A 301 2.06 -36.09 3.50
C ALA A 301 1.47 -35.79 4.90
N VAL A 302 1.32 -34.50 5.23
CA VAL A 302 0.71 -34.06 6.49
C VAL A 302 -0.75 -34.54 6.57
N ALA A 303 -1.52 -34.37 5.50
CA ALA A 303 -2.90 -34.85 5.42
C ALA A 303 -3.01 -36.36 5.65
N ALA A 304 -2.14 -37.16 5.02
CA ALA A 304 -2.17 -38.63 5.14
C ALA A 304 -1.91 -39.11 6.58
N ALA A 305 -1.08 -38.39 7.31
CA ALA A 305 -0.71 -38.71 8.69
C ALA A 305 -1.88 -38.58 9.67
N TYR A 306 -2.71 -37.54 9.46
CA TYR A 306 -3.87 -37.25 10.30
C TYR A 306 -5.18 -37.79 9.73
N ALA A 307 -5.14 -38.43 8.56
CA ALA A 307 -6.32 -39.03 7.97
C ALA A 307 -6.78 -40.28 8.74
N LYS A 308 -8.09 -40.42 8.89
CA LYS A 308 -8.74 -41.55 9.59
C LYS A 308 -9.60 -42.36 8.64
N GLU A 309 -10.00 -43.57 9.03
CA GLU A 309 -10.97 -44.31 8.23
C GLU A 309 -12.33 -43.62 8.26
N HIS A 310 -13.15 -43.78 7.22
CA HIS A 310 -14.50 -43.20 7.18
C HIS A 310 -15.34 -43.51 8.43
N LYS A 311 -15.22 -44.72 8.98
CA LYS A 311 -15.94 -45.15 10.19
C LYS A 311 -15.61 -44.31 11.43
N ASP A 312 -14.38 -43.81 11.55
CA ASP A 312 -13.93 -42.99 12.68
C ASP A 312 -14.48 -41.55 12.59
N TRP A 313 -14.91 -41.15 11.39
CA TRP A 313 -15.72 -39.96 11.14
C TRP A 313 -17.23 -40.23 11.22
N GLY A 314 -17.63 -41.44 11.62
CA GLY A 314 -19.01 -41.91 11.62
C GLY A 314 -19.58 -42.18 10.23
N LEU A 315 -18.79 -42.07 9.15
CA LEU A 315 -19.20 -42.17 7.75
C LEU A 315 -19.22 -43.63 7.26
N LYS A 316 -20.29 -44.00 6.54
CA LYS A 316 -20.38 -45.29 5.86
C LYS A 316 -20.20 -45.07 4.36
N ARG A 317 -19.36 -45.87 3.70
CA ARG A 317 -19.06 -45.73 2.26
C ARG A 317 -20.31 -45.71 1.38
N LYS A 318 -21.32 -46.53 1.72
CA LYS A 318 -22.61 -46.60 1.00
C LYS A 318 -23.44 -45.31 1.07
N ASP A 319 -23.19 -44.45 2.06
CA ASP A 319 -23.91 -43.18 2.23
C ASP A 319 -23.25 -42.04 1.41
N ARG A 320 -22.16 -42.34 0.67
CA ARG A 320 -21.52 -41.41 -0.25
C ARG A 320 -22.52 -40.98 -1.32
N ARG A 321 -22.63 -39.67 -1.53
CA ARG A 321 -23.48 -39.12 -2.58
C ARG A 321 -22.83 -39.25 -3.94
N ASP A 322 -23.64 -39.70 -4.90
CA ASP A 322 -23.35 -39.56 -6.31
C ASP A 322 -23.72 -38.14 -6.75
N VAL A 323 -22.79 -37.21 -6.57
CA VAL A 323 -23.03 -35.78 -6.80
C VAL A 323 -23.37 -35.47 -8.27
N GLN A 324 -23.03 -36.36 -9.22
CA GLN A 324 -23.34 -36.18 -10.64
C GLN A 324 -24.82 -36.41 -10.93
N ASN A 325 -25.45 -37.35 -10.23
CA ASN A 325 -26.84 -37.74 -10.45
C ASN A 325 -27.81 -37.21 -9.38
N ASP A 326 -27.30 -36.72 -8.25
CA ASP A 326 -28.11 -36.19 -7.16
C ASP A 326 -28.87 -34.91 -7.55
N GLN A 327 -30.17 -34.90 -7.28
CA GLN A 327 -31.06 -33.79 -7.63
C GLN A 327 -31.13 -32.70 -6.56
N LEU A 328 -30.59 -32.95 -5.37
CA LEU A 328 -30.57 -31.96 -4.29
C LEU A 328 -29.84 -30.69 -4.70
N LEU A 329 -30.42 -29.53 -4.38
CA LEU A 329 -29.89 -28.22 -4.72
C LEU A 329 -28.43 -28.07 -4.26
N PHE A 330 -28.15 -28.44 -3.00
CA PHE A 330 -26.80 -28.39 -2.45
C PHE A 330 -25.81 -29.24 -3.26
N SER A 331 -26.16 -30.49 -3.60
CA SER A 331 -25.30 -31.39 -4.37
C SER A 331 -24.98 -30.81 -5.76
N LYS A 332 -25.98 -30.26 -6.46
CA LYS A 332 -25.77 -29.58 -7.76
C LYS A 332 -24.86 -28.38 -7.63
N MET A 333 -25.07 -27.53 -6.62
CA MET A 333 -24.24 -26.35 -6.38
C MET A 333 -22.81 -26.76 -6.01
N PHE A 334 -22.64 -27.77 -5.15
CA PHE A 334 -21.33 -28.28 -4.74
C PHE A 334 -20.53 -28.78 -5.95
N SER A 335 -21.12 -29.64 -6.78
CA SER A 335 -20.45 -30.14 -7.99
C SER A 335 -20.09 -29.02 -8.96
N TYR A 336 -21.00 -28.07 -9.17
CA TYR A 336 -20.76 -26.91 -10.00
C TYR A 336 -19.60 -26.05 -9.47
N LEU A 337 -19.55 -25.75 -8.17
CA LEU A 337 -18.50 -24.91 -7.57
C LEU A 337 -17.14 -25.60 -7.58
N VAL A 338 -17.10 -26.91 -7.34
CA VAL A 338 -15.86 -27.71 -7.48
C VAL A 338 -15.29 -27.56 -8.89
N GLN A 339 -16.13 -27.67 -9.92
CA GLN A 339 -15.70 -27.55 -11.32
C GLN A 339 -15.22 -26.13 -11.66
N VAL A 340 -15.97 -25.10 -11.25
CA VAL A 340 -15.62 -23.70 -11.52
C VAL A 340 -14.36 -23.29 -10.79
N MET A 341 -14.17 -23.71 -9.55
CA MET A 341 -12.98 -23.37 -8.76
C MET A 341 -11.73 -24.16 -9.15
N GLY A 342 -11.89 -25.22 -9.95
CA GLY A 342 -10.78 -26.04 -10.43
C GLY A 342 -10.14 -26.90 -9.34
N VAL A 343 -10.90 -27.26 -8.30
CA VAL A 343 -10.39 -28.09 -7.20
C VAL A 343 -10.67 -29.57 -7.44
N PRO A 344 -9.83 -30.51 -6.95
CA PRO A 344 -10.09 -31.94 -7.08
C PRO A 344 -11.43 -32.30 -6.45
N GLN A 345 -12.25 -33.11 -7.14
CA GLN A 345 -13.58 -33.50 -6.66
C GLN A 345 -13.47 -34.32 -5.37
N PRO A 346 -13.86 -33.77 -4.20
CA PRO A 346 -13.92 -34.54 -2.98
C PRO A 346 -15.22 -35.36 -2.94
N GLU A 347 -15.25 -36.37 -2.09
CA GLU A 347 -16.49 -37.10 -1.82
C GLU A 347 -17.44 -36.26 -0.96
N LEU A 348 -18.74 -36.54 -1.06
CA LEU A 348 -19.77 -35.79 -0.36
C LEU A 348 -20.66 -36.72 0.47
N TYR A 349 -20.89 -36.34 1.72
CA TYR A 349 -21.75 -37.03 2.68
C TYR A 349 -22.74 -36.04 3.29
N LEU A 350 -24.03 -36.37 3.27
CA LEU A 350 -25.07 -35.54 3.88
C LEU A 350 -25.42 -36.11 5.26
N ARG A 351 -25.45 -35.23 6.25
CA ARG A 351 -25.75 -35.53 7.65
C ARG A 351 -26.84 -34.58 8.15
N PRO A 352 -28.10 -34.77 7.74
CA PRO A 352 -29.21 -33.94 8.21
C PRO A 352 -29.42 -33.98 9.73
N GLU A 353 -28.87 -34.99 10.41
CA GLU A 353 -28.85 -35.13 11.86
C GLU A 353 -27.73 -34.34 12.56
N SER A 354 -26.70 -33.90 11.82
CA SER A 354 -25.54 -33.22 12.40
C SER A 354 -25.74 -31.71 12.42
N PRO A 355 -25.59 -31.06 13.59
CA PRO A 355 -25.54 -29.61 13.65
C PRO A 355 -24.24 -29.12 13.01
N GLY A 356 -24.32 -28.09 12.16
CA GLY A 356 -23.16 -27.52 11.49
C GLY A 356 -23.39 -27.24 10.01
N GLU A 357 -22.38 -26.62 9.40
CA GLU A 357 -22.37 -26.26 7.98
C GLU A 357 -21.64 -27.33 7.15
N LEU A 358 -20.57 -26.95 6.46
CA LEU A 358 -19.76 -27.80 5.60
C LEU A 358 -18.37 -27.96 6.22
N ASP A 359 -17.92 -29.20 6.43
CA ASP A 359 -16.58 -29.46 6.97
C ASP A 359 -15.89 -30.68 6.35
N LEU A 360 -14.57 -30.72 6.47
CA LEU A 360 -13.74 -31.80 5.94
C LEU A 360 -13.58 -32.94 6.96
N ALA A 361 -14.09 -34.10 6.58
CA ALA A 361 -13.60 -35.37 7.08
C ALA A 361 -12.35 -35.76 6.26
N ASN A 362 -11.17 -35.55 6.84
CA ASN A 362 -9.91 -35.99 6.24
C ASN A 362 -9.83 -37.53 6.33
N ALA A 363 -10.46 -38.19 5.36
CA ALA A 363 -10.63 -39.63 5.36
C ALA A 363 -9.58 -40.30 4.47
N ARG A 364 -9.32 -41.59 4.74
CA ARG A 364 -8.44 -42.43 3.93
C ARG A 364 -9.01 -43.84 3.78
N GLU A 365 -8.60 -44.49 2.71
CA GLU A 365 -8.75 -45.94 2.54
C GLU A 365 -7.35 -46.52 2.31
N LYS A 366 -6.89 -47.35 3.25
CA LYS A 366 -5.50 -47.82 3.31
C LYS A 366 -4.52 -46.64 3.30
N ALA A 367 -3.68 -46.52 2.27
CA ALA A 367 -2.73 -45.43 2.09
C ALA A 367 -3.27 -44.27 1.22
N GLN A 368 -4.45 -44.43 0.61
CA GLN A 368 -5.02 -43.42 -0.28
C GLN A 368 -5.84 -42.40 0.51
N LEU A 369 -5.49 -41.12 0.37
CA LEU A 369 -6.29 -40.02 0.86
C LEU A 369 -7.58 -39.88 0.06
N ILE A 370 -8.70 -39.73 0.78
CA ILE A 370 -10.03 -39.52 0.23
C ILE A 370 -10.67 -38.34 0.98
N PRO A 371 -10.29 -37.09 0.65
CA PRO A 371 -10.94 -35.91 1.22
C PRO A 371 -12.45 -36.00 1.03
N SER A 372 -13.18 -35.96 2.14
CA SER A 372 -14.62 -36.18 2.18
C SER A 372 -15.29 -35.01 2.89
N PHE A 373 -16.24 -34.35 2.24
CA PHE A 373 -17.01 -33.29 2.86
C PHE A 373 -18.25 -33.85 3.53
N VAL A 374 -18.52 -33.33 4.73
CA VAL A 374 -19.73 -33.62 5.50
C VAL A 374 -20.58 -32.35 5.52
N VAL A 375 -21.83 -32.49 5.11
CA VAL A 375 -22.82 -31.40 5.05
C VAL A 375 -23.82 -31.59 6.18
N GLY A 376 -23.82 -30.69 7.14
CA GLY A 376 -24.78 -30.68 8.24
C GLY A 376 -26.15 -30.12 7.83
N ALA A 377 -27.12 -30.23 8.74
CA ALA A 377 -28.51 -29.85 8.50
C ALA A 377 -28.68 -28.39 8.02
N SER A 378 -27.82 -27.49 8.49
CA SER A 378 -27.97 -26.04 8.27
C SER A 378 -27.75 -25.60 6.82
N LEU A 379 -27.16 -26.45 5.96
CA LEU A 379 -26.98 -26.19 4.53
C LEU A 379 -27.96 -26.98 3.64
N LEU A 380 -28.74 -27.89 4.23
CA LEU A 380 -29.66 -28.74 3.49
C LEU A 380 -31.08 -28.17 3.42
N GLN A 381 -31.40 -27.18 4.26
CA GLN A 381 -32.74 -26.59 4.34
C GLN A 381 -32.66 -25.07 4.50
N GLY A 382 -33.50 -24.33 3.75
CA GLY A 382 -33.79 -22.91 3.99
C GLY A 382 -32.69 -21.90 3.64
N ARG A 383 -31.49 -22.34 3.21
CA ARG A 383 -30.39 -21.44 2.80
C ARG A 383 -30.56 -20.95 1.36
N PRO A 384 -30.46 -19.63 1.09
CA PRO A 384 -30.41 -19.09 -0.26
C PRO A 384 -29.18 -19.57 -1.04
N GLU A 385 -29.30 -19.70 -2.35
CA GLU A 385 -28.20 -20.19 -3.22
C GLU A 385 -26.92 -19.36 -3.08
N LYS A 386 -27.02 -18.02 -2.98
CA LYS A 386 -25.82 -17.16 -2.80
C LYS A 386 -25.07 -17.44 -1.50
N GLU A 387 -25.80 -17.74 -0.41
CA GLU A 387 -25.18 -18.11 0.88
C GLU A 387 -24.50 -19.49 0.78
N LEU A 388 -25.16 -20.45 0.12
CA LEU A 388 -24.56 -21.75 -0.18
C LEU A 388 -23.29 -21.61 -1.02
N ALA A 389 -23.30 -20.72 -2.02
CA ALA A 389 -22.15 -20.44 -2.86
C ALA A 389 -20.97 -19.86 -2.07
N TYR A 390 -21.23 -18.89 -1.18
CA TYR A 390 -20.20 -18.31 -0.33
C TYR A 390 -19.54 -19.37 0.57
N VAL A 391 -20.35 -20.09 1.37
CA VAL A 391 -19.85 -21.08 2.35
C VAL A 391 -19.06 -22.18 1.66
N THR A 392 -19.62 -22.72 0.57
CA THR A 392 -19.01 -23.82 -0.16
C THR A 392 -17.70 -23.39 -0.79
N SER A 393 -17.66 -22.24 -1.47
CA SER A 393 -16.46 -21.78 -2.17
C SER A 393 -15.34 -21.41 -1.21
N LYS A 394 -15.68 -20.77 -0.08
CA LYS A 394 -14.71 -20.51 0.98
C LYS A 394 -14.07 -21.81 1.47
N LYS A 395 -14.86 -22.85 1.74
CA LYS A 395 -14.34 -24.16 2.19
C LYS A 395 -13.55 -24.87 1.09
N LEU A 396 -13.97 -24.81 -0.16
CA LEU A 396 -13.24 -25.38 -1.29
C LEU A 396 -11.89 -24.69 -1.53
N THR A 397 -11.71 -23.43 -1.12
CA THR A 397 -10.40 -22.75 -1.21
C THR A 397 -9.35 -23.48 -0.38
N PHE A 398 -9.71 -23.96 0.81
CA PHE A 398 -8.81 -24.76 1.65
C PHE A 398 -8.52 -26.17 1.10
N MET A 399 -9.15 -26.60 0.00
CA MET A 399 -8.76 -27.84 -0.69
C MET A 399 -7.48 -27.67 -1.53
N ARG A 400 -7.06 -26.43 -1.79
CA ARG A 400 -5.85 -26.15 -2.56
C ARG A 400 -4.61 -26.61 -1.78
N PRO A 401 -3.60 -27.23 -2.44
CA PRO A 401 -2.49 -27.87 -1.73
C PRO A 401 -1.72 -26.96 -0.78
N ASP A 402 -1.57 -25.68 -1.13
CA ASP A 402 -0.94 -24.63 -0.33
C ASP A 402 -1.77 -24.24 0.89
N HIS A 403 -3.10 -24.34 0.84
CA HIS A 403 -3.99 -23.94 1.92
C HIS A 403 -4.47 -25.12 2.78
N PHE A 404 -4.34 -26.36 2.31
CA PHE A 404 -4.90 -27.56 2.96
C PHE A 404 -4.46 -27.75 4.41
N VAL A 405 -3.23 -27.36 4.74
CA VAL A 405 -2.70 -27.42 6.10
C VAL A 405 -3.41 -26.45 7.06
N ARG A 406 -4.18 -25.48 6.58
CA ARG A 406 -4.99 -24.60 7.44
C ARG A 406 -6.23 -25.28 8.00
N TRP A 407 -6.61 -26.46 7.50
CA TRP A 407 -7.78 -27.16 8.01
C TRP A 407 -7.53 -27.65 9.45
N PRO A 408 -8.40 -27.33 10.43
CA PRO A 408 -8.17 -27.71 11.83
C PRO A 408 -8.08 -29.23 12.08
N THR A 409 -8.70 -30.05 11.23
CA THR A 409 -8.61 -31.52 11.29
C THR A 409 -7.29 -32.07 10.76
N VAL A 410 -6.48 -31.23 10.09
CA VAL A 410 -5.17 -31.55 9.53
C VAL A 410 -4.08 -30.94 10.39
N VAL A 411 -4.10 -29.61 10.59
CA VAL A 411 -3.21 -28.90 11.53
C VAL A 411 -4.07 -28.02 12.45
N PRO A 412 -4.32 -28.45 13.70
CA PRO A 412 -5.23 -27.78 14.62
C PRO A 412 -4.86 -26.36 15.02
N THR A 413 -3.56 -26.03 15.10
CA THR A 413 -3.12 -24.75 15.66
C THR A 413 -1.98 -24.12 14.87
N LEU A 414 -1.86 -22.80 14.98
CA LEU A 414 -0.75 -22.04 14.41
C LEU A 414 0.61 -22.50 14.95
N ALA A 415 0.67 -22.91 16.22
CA ALA A 415 1.88 -23.46 16.81
C ALA A 415 2.29 -24.77 16.10
N GLN A 416 1.35 -25.67 15.83
CA GLN A 416 1.64 -26.89 15.07
C GLN A 416 1.99 -26.59 13.61
N LEU A 417 1.34 -25.60 12.99
CA LEU A 417 1.69 -25.14 11.64
C LEU A 417 3.16 -24.69 11.56
N ARG A 418 3.64 -23.98 12.59
CA ARG A 418 5.06 -23.62 12.74
C ARG A 418 5.96 -24.84 12.84
N VAL A 419 5.55 -25.89 13.56
CA VAL A 419 6.31 -27.14 13.65
C VAL A 419 6.40 -27.83 12.28
N VAL A 420 5.29 -27.94 11.54
CA VAL A 420 5.24 -28.52 10.19
C VAL A 420 6.19 -27.77 9.25
N PHE A 421 6.13 -26.44 9.26
CA PHE A 421 7.00 -25.61 8.43
C PHE A 421 8.49 -25.82 8.75
N MET A 422 8.87 -25.78 10.02
CA MET A 422 10.26 -26.03 10.45
C MET A 422 10.74 -27.45 10.11
N ALA A 423 9.84 -28.44 10.19
CA ALA A 423 10.14 -29.81 9.78
C ALA A 423 10.39 -29.91 8.26
N ALA A 424 9.61 -29.20 7.44
CA ALA A 424 9.83 -29.13 5.99
C ALA A 424 11.17 -28.47 5.63
N LEU A 425 11.55 -27.38 6.33
CA LEU A 425 12.86 -26.74 6.15
C LEU A 425 14.00 -27.69 6.53
N LYS A 426 13.89 -28.39 7.67
CA LYS A 426 14.90 -29.35 8.13
C LYS A 426 14.97 -30.62 7.28
N LEU A 427 13.85 -31.04 6.70
CA LEU A 427 13.76 -32.13 5.74
C LEU A 427 14.60 -31.83 4.50
N SER A 428 14.48 -30.61 3.98
CA SER A 428 15.22 -30.15 2.82
C SER A 428 16.69 -29.80 3.14
N GLN A 429 16.95 -29.21 4.30
CA GLN A 429 18.29 -28.81 4.72
C GLN A 429 18.59 -29.38 6.12
N PRO A 430 19.26 -30.53 6.21
CA PRO A 430 19.54 -31.19 7.49
C PRO A 430 20.34 -30.34 8.48
N SER A 431 21.15 -29.40 7.99
CA SER A 431 21.91 -28.45 8.82
C SER A 431 21.07 -27.31 9.42
N PHE A 432 19.79 -27.19 9.04
CA PHE A 432 18.91 -26.15 9.56
C PHE A 432 18.71 -26.31 11.08
N THR A 433 19.01 -25.23 11.81
CA THR A 433 18.96 -25.24 13.27
C THR A 433 17.56 -24.88 13.75
N VAL A 434 17.02 -25.72 14.64
CA VAL A 434 15.70 -25.54 15.23
C VAL A 434 15.90 -25.17 16.70
N LYS A 435 15.11 -24.23 17.22
CA LYS A 435 15.15 -23.85 18.64
C LYS A 435 14.92 -25.08 19.53
N PRO A 436 15.62 -25.23 20.67
CA PRO A 436 15.53 -26.42 21.52
C PRO A 436 14.09 -26.80 21.91
N GLU A 437 13.27 -25.81 22.22
CA GLU A 437 11.85 -25.98 22.60
C GLU A 437 10.99 -26.65 21.51
N LEU A 438 11.35 -26.47 20.25
CA LEU A 438 10.64 -27.04 19.10
C LEU A 438 11.30 -28.31 18.57
N ALA A 439 12.46 -28.72 19.10
CA ALA A 439 13.26 -29.80 18.53
C ALA A 439 12.51 -31.15 18.51
N GLN A 440 11.86 -31.53 19.61
CA GLN A 440 11.12 -32.79 19.69
C GLN A 440 9.87 -32.80 18.78
N PRO A 441 8.96 -31.80 18.83
CA PRO A 441 7.84 -31.72 17.89
C PRO A 441 8.29 -31.73 16.42
N VAL A 442 9.35 -30.99 16.09
CA VAL A 442 9.87 -30.94 14.71
C VAL A 442 10.42 -32.30 14.27
N SER A 443 11.12 -33.02 15.16
CA SER A 443 11.63 -34.36 14.84
C SER A 443 10.52 -35.35 14.49
N GLN A 444 9.39 -35.30 15.22
CA GLN A 444 8.25 -36.19 14.96
C GLN A 444 7.66 -35.97 13.55
N TYR A 445 7.46 -34.70 13.17
CA TYR A 445 6.99 -34.36 11.83
C TYR A 445 8.05 -34.66 10.76
N LEU A 446 9.33 -34.43 11.05
CA LEU A 446 10.42 -34.73 10.12
C LEU A 446 10.46 -36.21 9.74
N ASP A 447 10.31 -37.11 10.72
CA ASP A 447 10.32 -38.55 10.48
C ASP A 447 9.11 -39.02 9.68
N LEU A 448 7.95 -38.39 9.91
CA LEU A 448 6.75 -38.58 9.11
C LEU A 448 7.00 -38.15 7.65
N LEU A 449 7.49 -36.92 7.45
CA LEU A 449 7.71 -36.37 6.12
C LEU A 449 8.75 -37.18 5.33
N LYS A 450 9.84 -37.64 5.97
CA LYS A 450 10.84 -38.52 5.34
C LYS A 450 10.27 -39.81 4.76
N LYS A 451 9.22 -40.35 5.38
CA LYS A 451 8.57 -41.61 4.95
C LYS A 451 7.53 -41.41 3.86
N THR A 452 7.03 -40.19 3.67
CA THR A 452 5.80 -39.93 2.92
C THR A 452 5.99 -38.97 1.76
N VAL A 453 6.92 -38.01 1.86
CA VAL A 453 7.21 -37.05 0.79
C VAL A 453 8.02 -37.74 -0.30
N PRO A 454 7.55 -37.74 -1.57
CA PRO A 454 8.30 -38.33 -2.68
C PRO A 454 9.65 -37.63 -2.92
N PRO A 455 10.71 -38.36 -3.36
CA PRO A 455 12.02 -37.77 -3.62
C PRO A 455 12.01 -36.58 -4.61
N GLN A 456 11.16 -36.65 -5.64
CA GLN A 456 11.02 -35.55 -6.61
C GLN A 456 10.49 -34.25 -5.98
N MET A 457 9.53 -34.36 -5.06
CA MET A 457 8.99 -33.22 -4.33
C MET A 457 10.03 -32.66 -3.33
N LEU A 458 10.83 -33.54 -2.71
CA LEU A 458 11.94 -33.15 -1.86
C LEU A 458 12.99 -32.33 -2.62
N GLU A 459 13.36 -32.74 -3.83
CA GLU A 459 14.30 -32.00 -4.68
C GLU A 459 13.77 -30.60 -5.01
N GLN A 460 12.49 -30.49 -5.41
CA GLN A 460 11.84 -29.20 -5.67
C GLN A 460 11.84 -28.31 -4.42
N LEU A 461 11.46 -28.87 -3.26
CA LEU A 461 11.50 -28.16 -1.99
C LEU A 461 12.91 -27.64 -1.68
N SER A 462 13.94 -28.45 -1.97
CA SER A 462 15.33 -28.09 -1.68
C SER A 462 15.80 -26.83 -2.40
N VAL A 463 15.42 -26.67 -3.66
CA VAL A 463 15.74 -25.47 -4.45
C VAL A 463 15.08 -24.23 -3.85
N VAL A 464 13.81 -24.37 -3.43
CA VAL A 464 13.03 -23.25 -2.88
C VAL A 464 13.53 -22.85 -1.49
N VAL A 465 13.81 -23.82 -0.61
CA VAL A 465 14.34 -23.59 0.74
C VAL A 465 15.74 -22.95 0.71
N GLN A 466 16.62 -23.39 -0.19
CA GLN A 466 17.95 -22.79 -0.36
C GLN A 466 17.86 -21.31 -0.73
N ARG A 467 16.96 -20.94 -1.65
CA ARG A 467 16.75 -19.54 -2.05
C ARG A 467 16.24 -18.67 -0.89
N PHE A 468 15.32 -19.19 -0.10
CA PHE A 468 14.79 -18.48 1.07
C PHE A 468 15.84 -18.27 2.17
N ILE A 469 16.66 -19.29 2.46
CA ILE A 469 17.74 -19.15 3.43
C ILE A 469 18.79 -18.15 2.93
N ALA A 470 19.10 -18.17 1.63
CA ALA A 470 20.00 -17.19 1.01
C ALA A 470 19.45 -15.75 1.09
N SER A 471 18.13 -15.56 1.00
CA SER A 471 17.52 -14.22 1.11
C SER A 471 17.49 -13.68 2.55
N LYS A 472 17.82 -14.50 3.56
CA LYS A 472 17.74 -14.17 5.00
C LYS A 472 16.37 -13.63 5.42
N ALA A 473 15.31 -13.99 4.69
CA ALA A 473 13.97 -13.58 5.01
C ALA A 473 13.46 -14.33 6.24
N GLU A 474 12.63 -13.68 7.05
CA GLU A 474 11.91 -14.34 8.14
C GLU A 474 10.52 -14.74 7.67
N ALA A 475 10.10 -15.97 7.98
CA ALA A 475 8.78 -16.47 7.64
C ALA A 475 7.77 -16.05 8.72
N ASP A 476 6.78 -15.23 8.32
CA ASP A 476 5.64 -14.86 9.17
C ASP A 476 4.41 -15.72 8.85
N LEU A 477 4.28 -16.82 9.60
CA LEU A 477 3.17 -17.75 9.44
C LEU A 477 1.82 -17.16 9.92
N THR A 478 1.83 -16.18 10.82
CA THR A 478 0.60 -15.53 11.27
C THR A 478 0.06 -14.68 10.14
N ARG A 479 0.91 -13.83 9.55
CA ARG A 479 0.54 -13.00 8.40
C ARG A 479 0.10 -13.85 7.21
N TRP A 480 0.83 -14.92 6.90
CA TRP A 480 0.42 -15.86 5.86
C TRP A 480 -0.95 -16.50 6.15
N ALA A 481 -1.19 -16.99 7.37
CA ALA A 481 -2.48 -17.62 7.72
C ALA A 481 -3.65 -16.63 7.61
N THR A 482 -3.47 -15.38 8.07
CA THR A 482 -4.44 -14.29 7.91
C THR A 482 -4.69 -13.99 6.43
N ALA A 483 -3.64 -13.96 5.59
CA ALA A 483 -3.77 -13.73 4.16
C ALA A 483 -4.55 -14.84 3.44
N VAL A 484 -4.34 -16.11 3.81
CA VAL A 484 -5.14 -17.24 3.30
C VAL A 484 -6.62 -17.09 3.68
N ASP A 485 -6.92 -16.57 4.87
CA ASP A 485 -8.31 -16.33 5.27
C ASP A 485 -8.96 -15.22 4.41
N TYR A 486 -8.24 -14.14 4.07
CA TYR A 486 -8.70 -13.14 3.11
C TYR A 486 -8.93 -13.78 1.73
N THR A 487 -7.98 -14.57 1.23
CA THR A 487 -8.09 -15.30 -0.04
C THR A 487 -9.37 -16.16 -0.08
N ALA A 488 -9.65 -16.93 0.99
CA ALA A 488 -10.84 -17.76 1.08
C ALA A 488 -12.14 -16.94 1.13
N THR A 489 -12.14 -15.81 1.84
CA THR A 489 -13.28 -14.88 1.89
C THR A 489 -13.52 -14.21 0.53
N ARG A 490 -12.47 -13.81 -0.21
CA ARG A 490 -12.56 -13.30 -1.58
C ARG A 490 -13.15 -14.33 -2.54
N ALA A 491 -12.72 -15.59 -2.46
CA ALA A 491 -13.28 -16.68 -3.26
C ALA A 491 -14.78 -16.92 -2.96
N GLY A 492 -15.16 -16.86 -1.67
CA GLY A 492 -16.56 -16.90 -1.25
C GLY A 492 -17.38 -15.75 -1.85
N PHE A 493 -16.88 -14.52 -1.75
CA PHE A 493 -17.53 -13.31 -2.30
C PHE A 493 -17.66 -13.36 -3.82
N LEU A 494 -16.61 -13.78 -4.52
CA LEU A 494 -16.61 -13.91 -5.98
C LEU A 494 -17.71 -14.85 -6.47
N MET A 495 -17.89 -15.99 -5.80
CA MET A 495 -18.88 -16.99 -6.19
C MET A 495 -20.30 -16.60 -5.80
N CYS A 496 -20.51 -15.94 -4.66
CA CYS A 496 -21.85 -15.44 -4.31
C CYS A 496 -22.24 -14.18 -5.07
N ASN A 497 -21.26 -13.43 -5.57
CA ASN A 497 -21.39 -12.21 -6.37
C ASN A 497 -22.32 -11.17 -5.73
N ASP A 498 -22.21 -11.00 -4.40
CA ASP A 498 -23.08 -10.11 -3.63
C ASP A 498 -22.41 -9.71 -2.31
N LEU A 499 -22.08 -8.42 -2.17
CA LEU A 499 -21.28 -7.92 -1.05
C LEU A 499 -22.04 -7.96 0.28
N ASP A 500 -23.36 -7.70 0.27
CA ASP A 500 -24.20 -7.84 1.46
C ASP A 500 -24.25 -9.29 1.95
N VAL A 501 -24.37 -10.25 1.03
CA VAL A 501 -24.34 -11.67 1.37
C VAL A 501 -22.99 -12.03 1.96
N ALA A 502 -21.90 -11.70 1.29
CA ALA A 502 -20.55 -12.00 1.77
C ALA A 502 -20.28 -11.38 3.15
N ALA A 503 -20.64 -10.12 3.36
CA ALA A 503 -20.45 -9.45 4.64
C ALA A 503 -21.29 -10.06 5.77
N ARG A 504 -22.56 -10.41 5.52
CA ARG A 504 -23.39 -11.14 6.51
C ARG A 504 -22.77 -12.49 6.87
N MET A 505 -22.27 -13.21 5.87
CA MET A 505 -21.59 -14.49 6.10
C MET A 505 -20.33 -14.29 6.95
N VAL A 506 -19.47 -13.32 6.61
CA VAL A 506 -18.28 -12.96 7.41
C VAL A 506 -18.63 -12.61 8.86
N GLN A 507 -19.71 -11.85 9.10
CA GLN A 507 -20.16 -11.48 10.44
C GLN A 507 -20.67 -12.67 11.27
N SER A 508 -21.18 -13.71 10.60
CA SER A 508 -21.65 -14.93 11.28
C SER A 508 -20.53 -15.90 11.63
N GLU A 509 -19.30 -15.65 11.17
CA GLU A 509 -18.15 -16.52 11.43
C GLU A 509 -17.70 -16.43 12.89
N PRO A 510 -17.32 -17.57 13.51
CA PRO A 510 -16.75 -17.55 14.85
C PRO A 510 -15.39 -16.83 14.84
N VAL A 511 -15.18 -15.95 15.84
CA VAL A 511 -13.89 -15.32 16.06
C VAL A 511 -12.93 -16.33 16.67
N ALA A 512 -11.77 -16.53 16.04
CA ALA A 512 -10.75 -17.47 16.48
C ALA A 512 -9.35 -16.86 16.39
N VAL A 513 -8.45 -17.32 17.24
CA VAL A 513 -7.05 -16.86 17.25
C VAL A 513 -6.35 -17.28 15.95
N GLY A 514 -5.68 -16.34 15.29
CA GLY A 514 -5.02 -16.58 14.01
C GLY A 514 -5.98 -16.63 12.82
N VAL A 515 -7.19 -16.08 12.98
CA VAL A 515 -8.14 -15.80 11.90
C VAL A 515 -8.38 -14.30 11.82
N ALA A 516 -8.41 -13.74 10.61
CA ALA A 516 -8.65 -12.31 10.41
C ALA A 516 -10.00 -11.87 11.01
N GLU A 517 -10.03 -10.69 11.64
CA GLU A 517 -11.25 -10.15 12.24
C GLU A 517 -12.33 -9.90 11.17
N PRO A 518 -13.63 -10.09 11.50
CA PRO A 518 -14.72 -9.84 10.55
C PRO A 518 -14.68 -8.43 9.93
N LYS A 519 -14.32 -7.41 10.71
CA LYS A 519 -14.20 -6.03 10.24
C LYS A 519 -13.13 -5.88 9.16
N ASP A 520 -11.97 -6.50 9.36
CA ASP A 520 -10.86 -6.43 8.41
C ASP A 520 -11.16 -7.20 7.14
N LYS A 521 -11.83 -8.36 7.25
CA LYS A 521 -12.32 -9.11 6.09
C LYS A 521 -13.31 -8.30 5.25
N ILE A 522 -14.25 -7.59 5.88
CA ILE A 522 -15.20 -6.73 5.17
C ILE A 522 -14.47 -5.57 4.49
N ARG A 523 -13.47 -4.97 5.15
CA ARG A 523 -12.65 -3.93 4.54
C ARG A 523 -11.88 -4.46 3.32
N ASP A 524 -11.25 -5.64 3.44
CA ASP A 524 -10.59 -6.30 2.32
C ASP A 524 -11.54 -6.56 1.15
N LEU A 525 -12.74 -7.09 1.42
CA LEU A 525 -13.75 -7.32 0.39
C LEU A 525 -14.17 -6.02 -0.31
N LEU A 526 -14.38 -4.93 0.44
CA LEU A 526 -14.70 -3.62 -0.13
C LEU A 526 -13.58 -3.14 -1.07
N GLN A 527 -12.34 -3.18 -0.61
CA GLN A 527 -11.16 -2.75 -1.39
C GLN A 527 -10.94 -3.63 -2.62
N TRP A 528 -11.07 -4.95 -2.48
CA TRP A 528 -10.93 -5.88 -3.60
C TRP A 528 -12.08 -5.75 -4.59
N SER A 529 -13.32 -5.51 -4.15
CA SER A 529 -14.51 -5.40 -5.00
C SER A 529 -14.47 -4.25 -6.03
N ILE A 530 -13.54 -3.32 -5.90
CA ILE A 530 -13.33 -2.21 -6.84
C ILE A 530 -11.95 -2.26 -7.53
N SER A 531 -11.19 -3.33 -7.33
CA SER A 531 -9.85 -3.52 -7.87
C SER A 531 -9.86 -4.06 -9.31
N ASP A 532 -8.77 -3.84 -10.05
CA ASP A 532 -8.59 -4.46 -11.37
C ASP A 532 -8.53 -5.98 -11.31
N ASP A 533 -8.03 -6.51 -10.19
CA ASP A 533 -7.98 -7.94 -9.94
C ASP A 533 -9.38 -8.57 -9.94
N TYR A 534 -10.29 -7.99 -9.16
CA TYR A 534 -11.67 -8.45 -9.13
C TYR A 534 -12.38 -8.28 -10.47
N PHE A 535 -12.17 -7.14 -11.14
CA PHE A 535 -12.76 -6.88 -12.45
C PHE A 535 -12.30 -7.90 -13.50
N THR A 536 -11.01 -8.22 -13.53
CA THR A 536 -10.42 -9.22 -14.43
C THR A 536 -11.05 -10.59 -14.23
N VAL A 537 -11.21 -11.02 -12.96
CA VAL A 537 -11.79 -12.34 -12.66
C VAL A 537 -13.27 -12.39 -13.00
N ARG A 538 -14.03 -11.31 -12.74
CA ARG A 538 -15.45 -11.22 -13.13
C ARG A 538 -15.65 -11.33 -14.63
N GLU A 539 -14.84 -10.62 -15.40
CA GLU A 539 -14.88 -10.64 -16.86
C GLU A 539 -14.59 -12.06 -17.38
N HIS A 540 -13.52 -12.69 -16.89
CA HIS A 540 -13.20 -14.07 -17.25
C HIS A 540 -14.34 -15.05 -16.95
N LEU A 541 -14.95 -14.93 -15.77
CA LEU A 541 -16.08 -15.78 -15.35
C LEU A 541 -17.40 -15.41 -16.04
N GLY A 542 -17.45 -14.31 -16.79
CA GLY A 542 -18.68 -13.83 -17.43
C GLY A 542 -19.75 -13.38 -16.44
N LEU A 543 -19.33 -12.84 -15.29
CA LEU A 543 -20.19 -12.32 -14.22
C LEU A 543 -20.51 -10.82 -14.36
N VAL A 544 -19.95 -10.18 -15.40
CA VAL A 544 -20.12 -8.76 -15.69
C VAL A 544 -21.57 -8.42 -16.03
N ILE A 545 -22.01 -7.22 -15.68
CA ILE A 545 -23.30 -6.69 -16.11
C ILE A 545 -23.24 -6.15 -17.55
N GLY A 546 -24.35 -6.29 -18.28
CA GLY A 546 -24.41 -6.04 -19.72
C GLY A 546 -24.12 -7.30 -20.52
#